data_AF-A0A6A4GLF9-F1
#
_entry.id   AF-A0A6A4GLF9-F1
#
_cell.length_a   1.000
_cell.length_b   1.000
_cell.length_c   1.000
_cell.angle_alpha   90.00
_cell.angle_beta   90.00
_cell.angle_gamma   90.00
#
_symmetry.space_group_name_H-M   'P 1'
#
loop_
_entity.id
_entity.type
_entity.pdbx_description
1 polymer ?
#
loop_
_entity_poly.entity_id
_entity_poly.type
_entity_poly.pdbx_seq_one_letter_code
_entity_poly.pdbx_strand_id
1 'polypeptide(L)' 'FIIDMLMNPEVQPKAHRKLKKVLGPGDLPSFSNEPTLPYITAVVREVMRYNPVVPLGM' A
#
# COMPACT_ATOMS: atom_id res chain seq x y z
N PHE A 1 -0.59 -2.35 -9.56
CA PHE A 1 0.30 -2.00 -8.44
C PHE A 1 1.55 -1.25 -8.89
N ILE A 2 2.55 -1.89 -9.55
CA ILE A 2 3.79 -1.17 -9.94
C ILE A 2 3.49 -0.04 -10.93
N ILE A 3 2.62 -0.30 -11.91
CA ILE A 3 2.19 0.71 -12.89
C ILE A 3 1.45 1.88 -12.21
N ASP A 4 0.54 1.60 -11.26
CA ASP A 4 -0.19 2.66 -10.55
C ASP A 4 0.71 3.52 -9.65
N MET A 5 1.75 2.91 -9.06
CA MET A 5 2.79 3.63 -8.32
C MET A 5 3.66 4.48 -9.25
N LEU A 6 3.94 4.01 -10.47
CA LEU A 6 4.65 4.79 -11.48
C LEU A 6 3.82 5.97 -11.99
N MET A 7 2.49 5.83 -12.08
CA MET A 7 1.59 6.93 -12.43
C MET A 7 1.44 7.97 -11.32
N ASN A 8 1.72 7.61 -10.06
CA ASN A 8 1.60 8.50 -8.89
C ASN A 8 2.90 8.49 -8.06
N PRO A 9 4.01 9.03 -8.61
CA PRO A 9 5.35 8.91 -8.01
C PRO A 9 5.47 9.54 -6.62
N GLU A 10 4.61 10.49 -6.25
CA GLU A 10 4.54 11.12 -4.94
C GLU A 10 3.94 10.22 -3.84
N VAL A 11 3.22 9.16 -4.23
CA VAL A 11 2.58 8.22 -3.29
C VAL A 11 3.61 7.27 -2.68
N GLN A 12 4.59 6.83 -3.46
CA GLN A 12 5.64 5.90 -3.03
C GLN A 12 6.50 6.43 -1.85
N PRO A 13 7.09 7.65 -1.91
CA PRO A 13 7.88 8.18 -0.79
C PRO A 13 7.02 8.49 0.45
N LYS A 14 5.76 8.89 0.27
CA LYS A 14 4.81 9.09 1.39
C LYS A 14 4.48 7.77 2.08
N ALA A 15 4.24 6.72 1.30
CA ALA A 15 4.02 5.37 1.81
C ALA A 15 5.24 4.86 2.57
N HIS A 16 6.44 4.98 1.99
CA HIS A 16 7.69 4.55 2.62
C HIS A 16 7.97 5.27 3.95
N ARG A 17 7.73 6.59 4.00
CA ARG A 17 7.90 7.38 5.24
C ARG A 17 6.93 6.95 6.34
N LYS A 18 5.68 6.62 5.99
CA LYS A 18 4.69 6.11 6.95
C LYS A 18 5.05 4.71 7.42
N LEU A 19 5.51 3.85 6.52
CA LEU A 19 5.93 2.49 6.81
C LEU A 19 7.14 2.49 7.79
N LYS A 20 8.15 3.33 7.52
CA LYS A 20 9.29 3.55 8.42
C LYS A 20 8.95 4.18 9.77
N LYS A 21 7.81 4.87 9.91
CA LYS A 21 7.37 5.41 11.20
C LYS A 21 6.72 4.35 12.08
N VAL A 22 6.07 3.36 11.46
CA VAL A 22 5.31 2.32 12.16
C VAL A 22 6.19 1.10 12.44
N LEU A 23 7.13 0.79 11.55
CA LEU A 23 8.05 -0.34 11.70
C LEU A 23 9.40 0.13 12.24
N GLY A 24 9.93 -0.61 13.23
CA GLY A 24 11.29 -0.43 13.72
C GLY A 24 12.33 -0.83 12.66
N PRO A 25 13.59 -0.37 12.79
CA PRO A 25 14.67 -0.79 11.90
C PRO A 25 14.90 -2.30 12.01
N GLY A 26 14.60 -3.04 10.93
CA GLY A 26 14.78 -4.50 10.85
C GLY A 26 13.49 -5.31 10.94
N ASP A 27 12.35 -4.68 11.31
CA ASP A 27 11.06 -5.36 11.33
C ASP A 27 10.42 -5.43 9.95
N LEU A 28 10.00 -6.63 9.57
CA LEU A 28 9.22 -6.86 8.36
C LEU A 28 7.74 -6.54 8.65
N PRO A 29 7.03 -5.87 7.73
CA PRO A 29 5.60 -5.65 7.86
C PRO A 29 4.86 -7.00 7.97
N SER A 30 4.13 -7.20 9.06
CA SER A 30 3.18 -8.31 9.21
C SER A 30 1.77 -7.83 8.90
N PHE A 31 0.88 -8.74 8.48
CA PHE A 31 -0.54 -8.44 8.29
C PHE A 31 -1.21 -7.93 9.58
N SER A 32 -0.67 -8.26 10.75
CA SER A 32 -1.12 -7.70 12.03
C SER A 32 -0.89 -6.18 12.16
N ASN A 33 -0.05 -5.58 11.31
CA ASN A 33 0.19 -4.13 11.27
C ASN A 33 -0.73 -3.41 10.27
N GLU A 34 -1.64 -4.10 9.58
CA GLU A 34 -2.63 -3.47 8.72
C GLU A 34 -3.43 -2.34 9.42
N PRO A 35 -3.95 -2.50 10.66
CA PRO A 35 -4.70 -1.43 11.31
C PRO A 35 -3.84 -0.22 11.69
N THR A 36 -2.52 -0.38 11.84
CA THR A 36 -1.60 0.74 12.10
C THR A 36 -1.11 1.42 10.82
N LEU A 37 -1.46 0.89 9.64
CA LEU A 37 -1.03 1.38 8.32
C LEU A 37 -2.20 1.80 7.41
N PRO A 38 -3.12 2.68 7.87
CA PRO A 38 -4.34 3.00 7.12
C PRO A 38 -4.08 3.61 5.74
N TYR A 39 -2.97 4.34 5.59
CA TYR A 39 -2.58 4.93 4.30
C TYR A 39 -2.13 3.87 3.28
N ILE A 40 -1.41 2.85 3.72
CA ILE A 40 -0.96 1.77 2.83
C ILE A 40 -2.16 0.94 2.41
N THR A 41 -3.04 0.61 3.35
CA THR A 41 -4.31 -0.08 3.07
C THR A 41 -5.17 0.69 2.08
N ALA A 42 -5.28 2.02 2.23
CA ALA A 42 -6.00 2.86 1.28
C ALA A 42 -5.38 2.83 -0.13
N VAL A 43 -4.05 2.91 -0.25
CA VAL A 43 -3.34 2.83 -1.54
C VAL A 43 -3.57 1.47 -2.20
N VAL A 44 -3.49 0.38 -1.43
CA VAL A 44 -3.75 -0.98 -1.94
C VAL A 44 -5.19 -1.11 -2.43
N ARG A 45 -6.17 -0.59 -1.68
CA ARG A 45 -7.59 -0.59 -2.10
C ARG A 45 -7.82 0.22 -3.37
N GLU A 46 -7.17 1.38 -3.51
CA GLU A 46 -7.25 2.18 -4.75
C GLU A 46 -6.64 1.45 -5.94
N VAL A 47 -5.50 0.79 -5.76
CA VAL A 47 -4.91 -0.05 -6.82
C VAL A 47 -5.86 -1.17 -7.23
N MET A 48 -6.48 -1.86 -6.27
CA MET A 48 -7.48 -2.90 -6.57
C MET A 48 -8.75 -2.33 -7.22
N ARG A 49 -9.10 -1.06 -6.96
CA ARG A 49 -10.22 -0.39 -7.62
C ARG A 49 -9.92 -0.07 -9.08
N TYR A 50 -8.72 0.44 -9.36
CA TYR A 50 -8.30 0.78 -10.73
C TYR A 50 -8.00 -0.46 -11.58
N ASN A 51 -7.40 -1.48 -10.98
CA ASN A 51 -7.03 -2.71 -11.67
C ASN A 51 -7.31 -3.92 -10.77
N PRO A 52 -8.58 -4.37 -10.71
CA PRO A 52 -8.96 -5.49 -9.87
C PRO A 52 -8.26 -6.76 -10.34
N VAL A 53 -7.70 -7.51 -9.40
CA VAL A 53 -7.02 -8.79 -9.68
C VAL A 53 -8.00 -9.81 -10.27
N VAL A 54 -9.27 -9.71 -9.88
CA VAL A 54 -10.38 -10.47 -10.48
C VAL A 54 -11.27 -9.48 -11.24
N PRO A 55 -11.23 -9.45 -12.58
CA PRO A 55 -12.14 -8.64 -13.36
C PRO A 55 -13.55 -9.26 -13.28
N LEU A 56 -14.50 -8.53 -12.66
CA LEU A 56 -15.94 -8.83 -12.63
C LEU A 56 -16.33 -10.22 -12.07
N GLY A 57 -16.53 -10.28 -10.74
CA GLY A 57 -17.51 -11.17 -10.10
C GLY A 57 -17.32 -12.69 -10.29
N MET A 58 -16.21 -13.24 -9.80
CA MET A 58 -16.17 -14.63 -9.32
C MET A 58 -16.36 -14.67 -7.81
#